data_AF-A0A9P7RSW5-F1
#
_entry.id   AF-A0A9P7RSW5-F1
#
_cell.length_a   1.000
_cell.length_b   1.000
_cell.length_c   1.000
_cell.angle_alpha   90.00
_cell.angle_beta   90.00
_cell.angle_gamma   90.00
#
_symmetry.space_group_name_H-M   'P 1'
#
loop_
_entity.id
_entity.type
_entity.pdbx_description
1 polymer ?
#
loop_
_entity_poly.entity_id
_entity_poly.type
_entity_poly.pdbx_seq_one_letter_code
_entity_poly.pdbx_strand_id
1 'polypeptide(L)'
;MSQTKTKVSSLARRIHGWSWQAFPIGMGTGAVYVTLSGIEDRTPTLITIETIFYFLNMALFLLNTTTLLIQAIIYPRQAWRLLQDPVKGIFVPLIVLSFATIIIGTINYAVPTKHVSPSLIYALFWVYVSFALLTCFPMLMIWFNKPHDLTHFTPAYAFLIFPLMLVGVIAFNVLNVLDPADTRAIGVLFVGYFFQGLGFFMTFFYICIYIIRIMMTGFLDGHQANGAFVVCGPPGFTALALINLGKHARKILTAHSLVSPQAGEIWYALSILSALMLYGLAIFLFLFAALPYWFKLHKHLNEILGCWALTFPNVGWISTSKVLGKELGVRGLVVVHVVFTVLICVTWVVLVGFTALAFWKGLIFYSREEDVIRDLEEEEREREKGGV
;
A
#
# COMPACT_ATOMS: atom_id res chain seq x y z
N MET A 1 48.29 -13.62 -17.97
CA MET A 1 47.86 -12.28 -17.54
C MET A 1 46.78 -12.46 -16.48
N SER A 2 47.10 -12.13 -15.22
CA SER A 2 46.16 -12.19 -14.11
C SER A 2 45.06 -11.15 -14.35
N GLN A 3 43.83 -11.58 -14.66
CA GLN A 3 42.67 -10.69 -14.62
C GLN A 3 42.56 -10.14 -13.21
N THR A 4 42.85 -8.86 -13.02
CA THR A 4 42.59 -8.15 -11.78
C THR A 4 41.09 -8.18 -11.56
N LYS A 5 40.59 -9.10 -10.71
CA LYS A 5 39.17 -9.15 -10.35
C LYS A 5 38.79 -7.81 -9.73
N THR A 6 38.09 -6.96 -10.48
CA THR A 6 37.55 -5.70 -10.00
C THR A 6 36.60 -6.02 -8.85
N LYS A 7 37.04 -5.80 -7.60
CA LYS A 7 36.21 -6.06 -6.42
C LYS A 7 35.15 -4.98 -6.34
N VAL A 8 33.89 -5.37 -6.55
CA VAL A 8 32.74 -4.49 -6.36
C VAL A 8 32.52 -4.27 -4.86
N SER A 9 32.33 -3.01 -4.45
CA SER A 9 32.09 -2.67 -3.04
C SER A 9 30.76 -3.25 -2.55
N SER A 10 30.66 -3.55 -1.25
CA SER A 10 29.40 -4.04 -0.65
C SER A 10 28.25 -3.04 -0.84
N LEU A 11 28.55 -1.74 -0.77
CA LEU A 11 27.56 -0.68 -0.99
C LEU A 11 27.02 -0.68 -2.43
N ALA A 12 27.88 -0.85 -3.43
CA ALA A 12 27.45 -0.97 -4.82
C ALA A 12 26.52 -2.17 -5.03
N ARG A 13 26.84 -3.32 -4.42
CA ARG A 13 25.98 -4.52 -4.45
C ARG A 13 24.63 -4.32 -3.74
N ARG A 14 24.58 -3.49 -2.70
CA ARG A 14 23.33 -3.11 -2.01
C ARG A 14 22.47 -2.21 -2.88
N ILE A 15 23.08 -1.17 -3.45
CA ILE A 15 22.38 -0.23 -4.33
C ILE A 15 21.84 -0.98 -5.54
N HIS A 16 22.66 -1.79 -6.22
CA HIS A 16 22.25 -2.59 -7.38
C HIS A 16 21.20 -3.65 -7.05
N GLY A 17 21.32 -4.30 -5.88
CA GLY A 17 20.38 -5.32 -5.41
C GLY A 17 19.07 -4.77 -4.83
N TRP A 18 18.96 -3.46 -4.59
CA TRP A 18 17.74 -2.86 -4.04
C TRP A 18 16.55 -3.05 -4.99
N SER A 19 15.34 -3.22 -4.46
CA SER A 19 14.16 -3.47 -5.28
C SER A 19 12.90 -2.83 -4.72
N TRP A 20 11.86 -2.75 -5.55
CA TRP A 20 10.54 -2.23 -5.18
C TRP A 20 9.86 -3.02 -4.05
N GLN A 21 10.32 -4.25 -3.78
CA GLN A 21 9.87 -5.07 -2.64
C GLN A 21 10.31 -4.52 -1.27
N ALA A 22 11.04 -3.40 -1.23
CA ALA A 22 11.34 -2.66 0.00
C ALA A 22 10.18 -1.78 0.50
N PHE A 23 9.29 -1.33 -0.39
CA PHE A 23 8.15 -0.47 -0.01
C PHE A 23 7.13 -1.12 0.94
N PRO A 24 6.84 -2.44 0.87
CA PRO A 24 6.03 -3.13 1.87
C PRO A 24 6.49 -2.94 3.33
N ILE A 25 7.80 -2.76 3.57
CA ILE A 25 8.35 -2.50 4.92
C ILE A 25 7.85 -1.15 5.45
N GLY A 26 7.92 -0.11 4.60
CA GLY A 26 7.38 1.22 4.91
C GLY A 26 5.87 1.15 5.10
N MET A 27 5.14 0.55 4.16
CA MET A 27 3.68 0.40 4.27
C MET A 27 3.23 -0.35 5.51
N GLY A 28 3.93 -1.41 5.92
CA GLY A 28 3.64 -2.13 7.17
C GLY A 28 3.93 -1.28 8.40
N THR A 29 4.95 -0.44 8.37
CA THR A 29 5.21 0.57 9.41
C THR A 29 4.10 1.63 9.44
N GLY A 30 3.62 2.03 8.27
CA GLY A 30 2.42 2.85 8.09
C GLY A 30 1.17 2.23 8.70
N ALA A 31 0.97 0.94 8.48
CA ALA A 31 -0.17 0.18 9.00
C ALA A 31 -0.27 0.26 10.53
N VAL A 32 0.86 0.22 11.23
CA VAL A 32 0.91 0.32 12.70
C VAL A 32 0.31 1.64 13.17
N TYR A 33 0.86 2.79 12.77
CA TYR A 33 0.32 4.06 13.29
C TYR A 33 -1.06 4.39 12.73
N VAL A 34 -1.41 3.96 11.52
CA VAL A 34 -2.75 4.20 10.96
C VAL A 34 -3.80 3.45 11.78
N THR A 35 -3.54 2.20 12.15
CA THR A 35 -4.47 1.42 12.99
C THR A 35 -4.49 1.92 14.43
N LEU A 36 -3.34 2.25 15.03
CA LEU A 36 -3.28 2.86 16.36
C LEU A 36 -4.05 4.19 16.43
N SER A 37 -3.95 5.04 15.40
CA SER A 37 -4.68 6.32 15.35
C SER A 37 -6.20 6.14 15.35
N GLY A 38 -6.68 4.94 15.03
CA GLY A 38 -8.08 4.55 15.09
C GLY A 38 -8.62 4.26 16.50
N ILE A 39 -7.73 3.99 17.47
CA ILE A 39 -8.07 3.66 18.87
C ILE A 39 -8.78 4.85 19.54
N GLU A 40 -9.76 4.54 20.39
CA GLU A 40 -10.49 5.52 21.19
C GLU A 40 -9.72 5.88 22.46
N ASP A 41 -9.92 7.08 23.01
CA ASP A 41 -9.26 7.52 24.25
C ASP A 41 -7.73 7.42 24.21
N ARG A 42 -7.15 7.90 23.10
CA ARG A 42 -5.69 7.88 22.90
C ARG A 42 -4.99 8.68 23.99
N THR A 43 -4.14 8.00 24.75
CA THR A 43 -3.28 8.64 25.75
C THR A 43 -2.17 9.45 25.05
N PRO A 44 -1.61 10.49 25.70
CA PRO A 44 -0.47 11.21 25.16
C PRO A 44 0.70 10.30 24.78
N THR A 45 0.95 9.25 25.57
CA THR A 45 1.95 8.21 25.28
C THR A 45 1.69 7.48 23.98
N LEU A 46 0.43 7.09 23.72
CA LEU A 46 0.06 6.44 22.47
C LEU A 46 0.27 7.36 21.27
N ILE A 47 -0.10 8.64 21.39
CA ILE A 47 0.15 9.65 20.34
C ILE A 47 1.66 9.82 20.08
N THR A 48 2.51 9.78 21.12
CA THR A 48 3.96 9.80 20.94
C THR A 48 4.47 8.58 20.16
N ILE A 49 4.00 7.37 20.50
CA ILE A 49 4.37 6.14 19.79
C ILE A 49 3.93 6.22 18.33
N GLU A 50 2.68 6.58 18.08
CA GLU A 50 2.11 6.84 16.75
C GLU A 50 2.98 7.80 15.93
N THR A 51 3.42 8.90 16.54
CA THR A 51 4.26 9.93 15.91
C THR A 51 5.67 9.40 15.60
N ILE A 52 6.26 8.57 16.46
CA ILE A 52 7.54 7.91 16.19
C ILE A 52 7.42 7.00 14.96
N PHE A 53 6.36 6.20 14.87
CA PHE A 53 6.10 5.35 13.71
C PHE A 53 5.86 6.16 12.43
N TYR A 54 5.20 7.31 12.53
CA TYR A 54 5.05 8.24 11.41
C TYR A 54 6.40 8.73 10.87
N PHE A 55 7.31 9.20 11.73
CA PHE A 55 8.65 9.62 11.30
C PHE A 55 9.51 8.46 10.80
N LEU A 56 9.41 7.28 11.42
CA LEU A 56 10.08 6.07 10.94
C LEU A 56 9.61 5.69 9.53
N ASN A 57 8.31 5.78 9.26
CA ASN A 57 7.75 5.54 7.94
C ASN A 57 8.27 6.55 6.89
N MET A 58 8.37 7.83 7.24
CA MET A 58 8.99 8.84 6.38
C MET A 58 10.47 8.53 6.09
N ALA A 59 11.24 8.11 7.11
CA ALA A 59 12.63 7.73 6.94
C ALA A 59 12.79 6.53 6.00
N LEU A 60 11.94 5.50 6.15
CA LEU A 60 11.93 4.33 5.25
C LEU A 60 11.54 4.72 3.82
N PHE A 61 10.56 5.61 3.65
CA PHE A 61 10.17 6.11 2.33
C PHE A 61 11.32 6.85 1.64
N LEU A 62 12.00 7.74 2.37
CA LEU A 62 13.17 8.46 1.85
C LEU A 62 14.31 7.51 1.53
N LEU A 63 14.62 6.54 2.40
CA LEU A 63 15.65 5.54 2.16
C LEU A 63 15.38 4.73 0.88
N ASN A 64 14.16 4.21 0.73
CA ASN A 64 13.78 3.41 -0.43
C ASN A 64 13.82 4.23 -1.72
N THR A 65 13.24 5.43 -1.69
CA THR A 65 13.15 6.30 -2.87
C THR A 65 14.52 6.79 -3.29
N THR A 66 15.36 7.23 -2.35
CA THR A 66 16.72 7.69 -2.65
C THR A 66 17.62 6.55 -3.14
N THR A 67 17.53 5.37 -2.53
CA THR A 67 18.34 4.21 -2.98
C THR A 67 17.96 3.76 -4.38
N LEU A 68 16.66 3.70 -4.70
CA LEU A 68 16.20 3.37 -6.06
C LEU A 68 16.51 4.48 -7.07
N LEU A 69 16.46 5.75 -6.66
CA LEU A 69 16.88 6.86 -7.51
C LEU A 69 18.37 6.78 -7.83
N ILE A 70 19.21 6.53 -6.82
CA ILE A 70 20.64 6.30 -7.01
C ILE A 70 20.87 5.09 -7.94
N GLN A 71 20.13 3.99 -7.74
CA GLN A 71 20.20 2.83 -8.63
C GLN A 71 19.78 3.18 -10.06
N ALA A 72 18.75 3.99 -10.27
CA ALA A 72 18.31 4.39 -11.61
C ALA A 72 19.33 5.30 -12.32
N ILE A 73 20.11 6.08 -11.57
CA ILE A 73 21.16 6.95 -12.09
C ILE A 73 22.45 6.16 -12.40
N ILE A 74 22.87 5.28 -11.49
CA ILE A 74 24.15 4.55 -11.59
C ILE A 74 24.02 3.25 -12.39
N TYR A 75 22.85 2.60 -12.33
CA TYR A 75 22.55 1.32 -12.98
C TYR A 75 21.19 1.37 -13.72
N PRO A 76 20.97 2.30 -14.67
CA PRO A 76 19.71 2.46 -15.40
C PRO A 76 19.18 1.16 -16.02
N ARG A 77 20.04 0.28 -16.52
CA ARG A 77 19.64 -1.04 -17.06
C ARG A 77 19.01 -1.93 -16.00
N GLN A 78 19.61 -2.00 -14.81
CA GLN A 78 19.07 -2.76 -13.69
C GLN A 78 17.71 -2.19 -13.27
N ALA A 79 17.61 -0.86 -13.16
CA ALA A 79 16.34 -0.20 -12.82
C ALA A 79 15.24 -0.51 -13.86
N TRP A 80 15.57 -0.46 -15.15
CA TRP A 80 14.65 -0.83 -16.22
C TRP A 80 14.27 -2.31 -16.18
N ARG A 81 15.23 -3.20 -15.94
CA ARG A 81 14.98 -4.64 -15.75
C ARG A 81 14.02 -4.89 -14.57
N LEU A 82 14.15 -4.15 -13.47
CA LEU A 82 13.24 -4.25 -12.32
C LEU A 82 11.81 -3.77 -12.64
N LEU A 83 11.65 -2.72 -13.43
CA LEU A 83 10.32 -2.25 -13.86
C LEU A 83 9.60 -3.29 -14.73
N GLN A 84 10.34 -4.00 -15.57
CA GLN A 84 9.79 -4.99 -16.50
C GLN A 84 9.67 -6.41 -15.92
N ASP A 85 10.20 -6.65 -14.73
CA ASP A 85 10.19 -7.94 -14.03
C ASP A 85 8.76 -8.24 -13.54
N PRO A 86 8.18 -9.40 -13.90
CA PRO A 86 6.79 -9.74 -13.56
C PRO A 86 6.56 -10.00 -12.06
N VAL A 87 7.62 -10.21 -11.28
CA VAL A 87 7.54 -10.45 -9.83
C VAL A 87 7.86 -9.19 -9.03
N LYS A 88 8.83 -8.38 -9.48
CA LYS A 88 9.28 -7.18 -8.78
C LYS A 88 8.58 -5.91 -9.25
N GLY A 89 8.25 -5.82 -10.54
CA GLY A 89 7.60 -4.66 -11.15
C GLY A 89 6.23 -4.37 -10.56
N ILE A 90 5.47 -5.40 -10.16
CA ILE A 90 4.16 -5.22 -9.52
C ILE A 90 4.22 -4.44 -8.20
N PHE A 91 5.39 -4.34 -7.56
CA PHE A 91 5.61 -3.57 -6.34
C PHE A 91 5.93 -2.10 -6.61
N VAL A 92 6.15 -1.68 -7.87
CA VAL A 92 6.44 -0.28 -8.23
C VAL A 92 5.39 0.69 -7.69
N PRO A 93 4.08 0.45 -7.84
CA PRO A 93 3.06 1.39 -7.39
C PRO A 93 2.97 1.53 -5.86
N LEU A 94 3.66 0.68 -5.09
CA LEU A 94 3.71 0.78 -3.64
C LEU A 94 4.46 2.02 -3.13
N ILE A 95 5.27 2.67 -3.98
CA ILE A 95 5.80 4.00 -3.68
C ILE A 95 4.67 5.00 -3.44
N VAL A 96 3.61 4.92 -4.26
CA VAL A 96 2.44 5.79 -4.13
C VAL A 96 1.65 5.43 -2.88
N LEU A 97 1.44 4.14 -2.59
CA LEU A 97 0.77 3.73 -1.35
C LEU A 97 1.53 4.14 -0.09
N SER A 98 2.86 4.07 -0.13
CA SER A 98 3.71 4.55 0.98
C SER A 98 3.54 6.05 1.16
N PHE A 99 3.51 6.82 0.06
CA PHE A 99 3.21 8.26 0.13
C PHE A 99 1.81 8.56 0.70
N ALA A 100 0.81 7.74 0.37
CA ALA A 100 -0.53 7.84 0.95
C ALA A 100 -0.51 7.77 2.48
N THR A 101 0.25 6.82 3.05
CA THR A 101 0.37 6.72 4.51
C THR A 101 0.99 7.97 5.11
N ILE A 102 2.01 8.56 4.46
CA ILE A 102 2.63 9.82 4.91
C ILE A 102 1.61 10.95 4.91
N ILE A 103 0.77 11.09 3.87
CA ILE A 103 -0.31 12.09 3.85
C ILE A 103 -1.26 11.90 5.03
N ILE A 104 -1.72 10.67 5.29
CA ILE A 104 -2.59 10.35 6.43
C ILE A 104 -1.91 10.73 7.76
N GLY A 105 -0.62 10.39 7.92
CA GLY A 105 0.15 10.75 9.11
C GLY A 105 0.29 12.27 9.28
N THR A 106 0.57 13.01 8.20
CA THR A 106 0.64 14.47 8.22
C THR A 106 -0.70 15.09 8.66
N ILE A 107 -1.82 14.55 8.17
CA ILE A 107 -3.17 14.98 8.60
C ILE A 107 -3.38 14.72 10.09
N ASN A 108 -2.95 13.56 10.60
CA ASN A 108 -3.21 13.18 11.99
C ASN A 108 -2.27 13.83 13.01
N TYR A 109 -1.03 14.17 12.61
CA TYR A 109 0.01 14.60 13.56
C TYR A 109 0.56 16.02 13.30
N ALA A 110 0.63 16.47 12.04
CA ALA A 110 1.21 17.77 11.68
C ALA A 110 0.17 18.89 11.51
N VAL A 111 -1.06 18.55 11.11
CA VAL A 111 -2.17 19.53 11.02
C VAL A 111 -2.68 19.97 12.40
N PRO A 112 -2.94 19.06 13.37
CA PRO A 112 -3.46 19.49 14.69
C PRO A 112 -2.47 20.35 15.47
N THR A 113 -1.16 20.15 15.22
CA THR A 113 -0.06 20.93 15.79
C THR A 113 0.22 22.24 15.03
N LYS A 114 -0.55 22.53 13.97
CA LYS A 114 -0.44 23.73 13.11
C LYS A 114 0.89 23.86 12.36
N HIS A 115 1.70 22.80 12.28
CA HIS A 115 2.91 22.78 11.46
C HIS A 115 2.59 22.67 9.96
N VAL A 116 1.43 22.11 9.61
CA VAL A 116 0.97 21.96 8.22
C VAL A 116 -0.44 22.54 8.08
N SER A 117 -0.65 23.33 7.02
CA SER A 117 -1.96 23.93 6.73
C SER A 117 -2.89 22.96 5.97
N PRO A 118 -4.21 23.05 6.15
CA PRO A 118 -5.18 22.29 5.36
C PRO A 118 -5.07 22.54 3.84
N SER A 119 -4.64 23.74 3.43
CA SER A 119 -4.40 24.05 2.01
C SER A 119 -3.23 23.25 1.43
N LEU A 120 -2.17 22.97 2.20
CA LEU A 120 -1.11 22.06 1.76
C LEU A 120 -1.62 20.62 1.64
N ILE A 121 -2.47 20.17 2.56
CA ILE A 121 -3.11 18.84 2.46
C ILE A 121 -3.96 18.72 1.18
N TYR A 122 -4.72 19.76 0.84
CA TYR A 122 -5.47 19.82 -0.42
C TYR A 122 -4.54 19.73 -1.65
N ALA A 123 -3.40 20.42 -1.64
CA ALA A 123 -2.41 20.30 -2.73
C ALA A 123 -1.82 18.88 -2.81
N LEU A 124 -1.48 18.28 -1.66
CA LEU A 124 -0.96 16.92 -1.58
C LEU A 124 -1.96 15.86 -2.08
N PHE A 125 -3.27 16.09 -1.94
CA PHE A 125 -4.29 15.23 -2.53
C PHE A 125 -4.14 15.14 -4.05
N TRP A 126 -4.01 16.28 -4.73
CA TRP A 126 -3.84 16.29 -6.19
C TRP A 126 -2.50 15.72 -6.63
N VAL A 127 -1.43 16.01 -5.87
CA VAL A 127 -0.12 15.35 -6.09
C VAL A 127 -0.26 13.83 -5.99
N TYR A 128 -0.99 13.32 -5.00
CA TYR A 128 -1.24 11.89 -4.85
C TYR A 128 -2.01 11.32 -6.05
N VAL A 129 -3.10 11.96 -6.47
CA VAL A 129 -3.90 11.52 -7.62
C VAL A 129 -3.05 11.48 -8.90
N SER A 130 -2.30 12.55 -9.19
CA SER A 130 -1.40 12.60 -10.34
C SER A 130 -0.32 11.53 -10.25
N PHE A 131 0.28 11.33 -9.08
CA PHE A 131 1.32 10.32 -8.88
C PHE A 131 0.78 8.90 -9.06
N ALA A 132 -0.44 8.62 -8.58
CA ALA A 132 -1.12 7.36 -8.78
C ALA A 132 -1.38 7.10 -10.28
N LEU A 133 -1.88 8.08 -11.02
CA LEU A 133 -2.10 7.97 -12.47
C LEU A 133 -0.79 7.71 -13.24
N LEU A 134 0.23 8.52 -12.98
CA LEU A 134 1.54 8.44 -13.64
C LEU A 134 2.31 7.16 -13.29
N THR A 135 1.94 6.45 -12.23
CA THR A 135 2.57 5.19 -11.85
C THR A 135 1.76 3.99 -12.32
N CYS A 136 0.44 3.97 -12.07
CA CYS A 136 -0.42 2.85 -12.39
C CYS A 136 -0.55 2.61 -13.91
N PHE A 137 -0.81 3.65 -14.70
CA PHE A 137 -1.03 3.45 -16.15
C PHE A 137 0.21 2.90 -16.89
N PRO A 138 1.43 3.44 -16.70
CA PRO A 138 2.63 2.85 -17.29
C PRO A 138 2.89 1.41 -16.82
N MET A 139 2.68 1.12 -15.54
CA MET A 139 2.87 -0.24 -15.02
C MET A 139 1.82 -1.22 -15.55
N LEU A 140 0.56 -0.79 -15.72
CA LEU A 140 -0.48 -1.58 -16.38
C LEU A 140 -0.14 -1.82 -17.86
N MET A 141 0.40 -0.82 -18.55
CA MET A 141 0.86 -0.97 -19.94
C MET A 141 2.00 -2.00 -20.04
N ILE A 142 3.02 -1.90 -19.17
CA ILE A 142 4.11 -2.88 -19.10
C ILE A 142 3.57 -4.28 -18.82
N TRP A 143 2.62 -4.39 -17.88
CA TRP A 143 2.01 -5.64 -17.48
C TRP A 143 1.21 -6.29 -18.62
N PHE A 144 0.25 -5.59 -19.19
CA PHE A 144 -0.65 -6.16 -20.20
C PHE A 144 -0.01 -6.33 -21.58
N ASN A 145 1.19 -5.77 -21.82
CA ASN A 145 1.98 -6.04 -23.03
C ASN A 145 2.65 -7.43 -23.03
N LYS A 146 2.54 -8.20 -21.94
CA LYS A 146 3.08 -9.57 -21.86
C LYS A 146 1.96 -10.56 -21.54
N PRO A 147 1.95 -11.76 -22.15
CA PRO A 147 1.05 -12.82 -21.75
C PRO A 147 1.44 -13.35 -20.36
N HIS A 148 0.44 -13.71 -19.56
CA HIS A 148 0.63 -14.25 -18.21
C HIS A 148 -0.17 -15.54 -18.06
N ASP A 149 0.45 -16.58 -17.48
CA ASP A 149 -0.24 -17.81 -17.12
C ASP A 149 -1.08 -17.60 -15.84
N LEU A 150 -2.34 -18.00 -15.91
CA LEU A 150 -3.29 -17.95 -14.81
C LEU A 150 -2.84 -18.79 -13.60
N THR A 151 -2.11 -19.90 -13.82
CA THR A 151 -1.63 -20.79 -12.75
C THR A 151 -0.63 -20.07 -11.83
N HIS A 152 0.09 -19.09 -12.36
CA HIS A 152 1.04 -18.24 -11.66
C HIS A 152 0.42 -16.94 -11.12
N PHE A 153 -0.91 -16.79 -11.19
CA PHE A 153 -1.58 -15.61 -10.65
C PHE A 153 -1.31 -15.48 -9.14
N THR A 154 -0.90 -14.28 -8.71
CA THR A 154 -0.79 -13.91 -7.30
C THR A 154 -1.64 -12.68 -7.00
N PRO A 155 -2.32 -12.63 -5.84
CA PRO A 155 -3.08 -11.47 -5.41
C PRO A 155 -2.30 -10.15 -5.40
N ALA A 156 -0.97 -10.20 -5.30
CA ALA A 156 -0.12 -9.02 -5.35
C ALA A 156 -0.26 -8.22 -6.66
N TYR A 157 -0.81 -8.81 -7.73
CA TYR A 157 -1.10 -8.08 -8.98
C TYR A 157 -2.09 -6.92 -8.77
N ALA A 158 -2.92 -6.98 -7.72
CA ALA A 158 -3.77 -5.87 -7.33
C ALA A 158 -3.00 -4.59 -7.02
N PHE A 159 -1.72 -4.67 -6.66
CA PHE A 159 -0.86 -3.49 -6.44
C PHE A 159 -0.75 -2.57 -7.66
N LEU A 160 -0.94 -3.10 -8.87
CA LEU A 160 -0.93 -2.31 -10.11
C LEU A 160 -2.00 -1.21 -10.16
N ILE A 161 -3.13 -1.41 -9.48
CA ILE A 161 -4.27 -0.46 -9.46
C ILE A 161 -4.59 0.08 -8.06
N PHE A 162 -4.04 -0.54 -7.01
CA PHE A 162 -4.33 -0.22 -5.62
C PHE A 162 -4.15 1.28 -5.28
N PRO A 163 -3.13 2.00 -5.78
CA PRO A 163 -3.03 3.44 -5.53
C PRO A 163 -4.22 4.26 -5.98
N LEU A 164 -4.82 3.92 -7.13
CA LEU A 164 -6.05 4.57 -7.61
C LEU A 164 -7.21 4.26 -6.65
N MET A 165 -7.36 3.00 -6.24
CA MET A 165 -8.38 2.65 -5.25
C MET A 165 -8.23 3.46 -3.96
N LEU A 166 -7.00 3.62 -3.47
CA LEU A 166 -6.73 4.31 -2.21
C LEU A 166 -6.99 5.83 -2.26
N VAL A 167 -7.21 6.42 -3.44
CA VAL A 167 -7.63 7.82 -3.58
C VAL A 167 -8.88 8.11 -2.74
N GLY A 168 -9.84 7.18 -2.64
CA GLY A 168 -11.03 7.37 -1.81
C GLY A 168 -10.71 7.47 -0.31
N VAL A 169 -9.72 6.71 0.15
CA VAL A 169 -9.23 6.77 1.53
C VAL A 169 -8.52 8.10 1.80
N ILE A 170 -7.67 8.55 0.88
CA ILE A 170 -6.99 9.85 1.01
C ILE A 170 -8.00 10.99 0.94
N ALA A 171 -9.01 10.91 0.08
CA ALA A 171 -10.06 11.90 -0.04
C ALA A 171 -10.80 12.13 1.28
N PHE A 172 -11.29 11.08 1.97
CA PHE A 172 -11.99 11.32 3.24
C PHE A 172 -11.07 11.86 4.33
N ASN A 173 -9.78 11.50 4.33
CA ASN A 173 -8.82 12.05 5.28
C ASN A 173 -8.57 13.55 5.02
N VAL A 174 -8.45 13.95 3.76
CA VAL A 174 -8.34 15.37 3.34
C VAL A 174 -9.61 16.14 3.73
N LEU A 175 -10.79 15.54 3.52
CA LEU A 175 -12.06 16.14 3.90
C LEU A 175 -12.23 16.32 5.43
N ASN A 176 -11.47 15.60 6.26
CA ASN A 176 -11.49 15.83 7.73
C ASN A 176 -10.92 17.20 8.12
N VAL A 177 -10.11 17.82 7.26
CA VAL A 177 -9.47 19.13 7.53
C VAL A 177 -9.97 20.25 6.62
N LEU A 178 -10.87 19.96 5.70
CA LEU A 178 -11.53 20.96 4.85
C LEU A 178 -12.91 21.31 5.41
N ASP A 179 -13.30 22.57 5.25
CA ASP A 179 -14.66 23.00 5.53
C ASP A 179 -15.62 22.41 4.48
N PRO A 180 -16.71 21.72 4.87
CA PRO A 180 -17.72 21.24 3.94
C PRO A 180 -18.32 22.33 3.04
N ALA A 181 -18.36 23.59 3.49
CA ALA A 181 -18.83 24.73 2.71
C ALA A 181 -17.81 25.23 1.67
N ASP A 182 -16.57 24.76 1.72
CA ASP A 182 -15.55 25.08 0.72
C ASP A 182 -15.82 24.31 -0.58
N THR A 183 -15.86 25.01 -1.70
CA THR A 183 -16.04 24.43 -3.05
C THR A 183 -14.96 23.39 -3.38
N ARG A 184 -13.76 23.50 -2.80
CA ARG A 184 -12.67 22.51 -2.93
C ARG A 184 -13.10 21.12 -2.43
N ALA A 185 -13.95 21.04 -1.41
CA ALA A 185 -14.43 19.79 -0.83
C ALA A 185 -15.24 18.95 -1.84
N ILE A 186 -15.98 19.61 -2.75
CA ILE A 186 -16.77 18.96 -3.81
C ILE A 186 -15.84 18.13 -4.72
N GLY A 187 -14.75 18.74 -5.17
CA GLY A 187 -13.78 18.09 -6.06
C GLY A 187 -13.12 16.88 -5.40
N VAL A 188 -12.66 17.04 -4.14
CA VAL A 188 -12.06 15.94 -3.37
C VAL A 188 -13.05 14.80 -3.16
N LEU A 189 -14.31 15.10 -2.84
CA LEU A 189 -15.36 14.10 -2.63
C LEU A 189 -15.63 13.28 -3.90
N PHE A 190 -15.91 13.93 -5.03
CA PHE A 190 -16.28 13.23 -6.26
C PHE A 190 -15.10 12.50 -6.90
N VAL A 191 -13.89 13.08 -6.88
CA VAL A 191 -12.68 12.38 -7.33
C VAL A 191 -12.37 11.19 -6.41
N GLY A 192 -12.61 11.34 -5.10
CA GLY A 192 -12.56 10.24 -4.13
C GLY A 192 -13.45 9.06 -4.52
N TYR A 193 -14.75 9.31 -4.76
CA TYR A 193 -15.68 8.27 -5.20
C TYR A 193 -15.31 7.68 -6.57
N PHE A 194 -14.93 8.51 -7.53
CA PHE A 194 -14.58 8.08 -8.89
C PHE A 194 -13.44 7.05 -8.88
N PHE A 195 -12.31 7.39 -8.26
CA PHE A 195 -11.15 6.50 -8.22
C PHE A 195 -11.32 5.33 -7.26
N GLN A 196 -12.07 5.51 -6.17
CA GLN A 196 -12.45 4.39 -5.29
C GLN A 196 -13.25 3.34 -6.06
N GLY A 197 -14.25 3.76 -6.85
CA GLY A 197 -15.05 2.88 -7.68
C GLY A 197 -14.22 2.17 -8.74
N LEU A 198 -13.44 2.92 -9.54
CA LEU A 198 -12.53 2.37 -10.56
C LEU A 198 -11.60 1.32 -9.97
N GLY A 199 -10.90 1.66 -8.88
CA GLY A 199 -9.96 0.76 -8.23
C GLY A 199 -10.64 -0.47 -7.61
N PHE A 200 -11.81 -0.30 -6.99
CA PHE A 200 -12.57 -1.42 -6.43
C PHE A 200 -12.99 -2.42 -7.51
N PHE A 201 -13.59 -1.97 -8.61
CA PHE A 201 -14.02 -2.91 -9.66
C PHE A 201 -12.85 -3.65 -10.30
N MET A 202 -11.74 -2.96 -10.57
CA MET A 202 -10.54 -3.61 -11.12
C MET A 202 -9.95 -4.66 -10.16
N THR A 203 -9.87 -4.33 -8.87
CA THR A 203 -9.41 -5.30 -7.86
C THR A 203 -10.42 -6.43 -7.64
N PHE A 204 -11.72 -6.18 -7.80
CA PHE A 204 -12.75 -7.22 -7.73
C PHE A 204 -12.55 -8.27 -8.85
N PHE A 205 -12.20 -7.85 -10.07
CA PHE A 205 -11.85 -8.80 -11.13
C PHE A 205 -10.63 -9.65 -10.77
N TYR A 206 -9.62 -9.07 -10.13
CA TYR A 206 -8.48 -9.83 -9.60
C TYR A 206 -8.86 -10.81 -8.49
N ILE A 207 -9.82 -10.47 -7.64
CA ILE A 207 -10.37 -11.39 -6.65
C ILE A 207 -11.06 -12.57 -7.36
N CYS A 208 -11.87 -12.33 -8.39
CA CYS A 208 -12.48 -13.41 -9.17
C CYS A 208 -11.44 -14.33 -9.81
N ILE A 209 -10.39 -13.77 -10.40
CA ILE A 209 -9.28 -14.53 -10.98
C ILE A 209 -8.54 -15.35 -9.90
N TYR A 210 -8.31 -14.76 -8.72
CA TYR A 210 -7.72 -15.47 -7.59
C TYR A 210 -8.56 -16.71 -7.21
N ILE A 211 -9.88 -16.56 -7.10
CA ILE A 211 -10.79 -17.68 -6.79
C ILE A 211 -10.69 -18.77 -7.86
N ILE A 212 -10.66 -18.42 -9.15
CA ILE A 212 -10.46 -19.40 -10.23
C ILE A 212 -9.11 -20.10 -10.09
N ARG A 213 -8.03 -19.34 -9.84
CA ARG A 213 -6.67 -19.90 -9.71
C ARG A 213 -6.61 -20.94 -8.60
N ILE A 214 -7.16 -20.66 -7.42
CA ILE A 214 -7.13 -21.62 -6.30
C ILE A 214 -8.10 -22.78 -6.49
N MET A 215 -9.19 -22.63 -7.25
CA MET A 215 -10.03 -23.76 -7.65
C MET A 215 -9.26 -24.72 -8.57
N MET A 216 -8.39 -24.19 -9.43
CA MET A 216 -7.58 -25.00 -10.35
C MET A 216 -6.34 -25.62 -9.71
N THR A 217 -5.67 -24.90 -8.81
CA THR A 217 -4.32 -25.25 -8.32
C THR A 217 -4.26 -25.53 -6.81
N GLY A 218 -5.38 -25.35 -6.10
CA GLY A 218 -5.41 -25.37 -4.64
C GLY A 218 -4.90 -24.08 -4.00
N PHE A 219 -4.80 -24.09 -2.68
CA PHE A 219 -4.27 -22.95 -1.91
C PHE A 219 -2.84 -22.56 -2.34
N LEU A 220 -2.54 -21.27 -2.25
CA LEU A 220 -1.18 -20.75 -2.46
C LEU A 220 -0.20 -21.40 -1.48
N ASP A 221 1.01 -21.69 -1.94
CA ASP A 221 2.05 -22.39 -1.18
C ASP A 221 3.37 -21.58 -1.16
N GLY A 222 4.23 -21.89 -0.21
CA GLY A 222 5.51 -21.23 0.02
C GLY A 222 5.40 -19.72 0.22
N HIS A 223 6.28 -18.95 -0.43
CA HIS A 223 6.29 -17.49 -0.31
C HIS A 223 4.98 -16.84 -0.78
N GLN A 224 4.23 -17.50 -1.67
CA GLN A 224 3.00 -16.98 -2.26
C GLN A 224 1.82 -17.01 -1.28
N ALA A 225 1.87 -17.87 -0.25
CA ALA A 225 0.86 -17.94 0.79
C ALA A 225 0.65 -16.58 1.48
N ASN A 226 1.72 -15.78 1.62
CA ASN A 226 1.64 -14.42 2.15
C ASN A 226 0.75 -13.50 1.29
N GLY A 227 0.76 -13.71 -0.04
CA GLY A 227 -0.03 -12.94 -0.98
C GLY A 227 -1.54 -13.11 -0.76
N ALA A 228 -2.01 -14.22 -0.19
CA ALA A 228 -3.43 -14.46 0.07
C ALA A 228 -4.07 -13.36 0.96
N PHE A 229 -3.30 -12.77 1.88
CA PHE A 229 -3.77 -11.69 2.73
C PHE A 229 -3.99 -10.36 1.99
N VAL A 230 -3.41 -10.19 0.80
CA VAL A 230 -3.66 -9.00 -0.03
C VAL A 230 -5.12 -8.92 -0.48
N VAL A 231 -5.77 -10.08 -0.68
CA VAL A 231 -7.12 -10.20 -1.26
C VAL A 231 -8.20 -9.54 -0.38
N CYS A 232 -8.01 -9.51 0.95
CA CYS A 232 -8.95 -8.87 1.87
C CYS A 232 -8.87 -7.33 1.85
N GLY A 233 -7.76 -6.78 1.34
CA GLY A 233 -7.50 -5.35 1.34
C GLY A 233 -8.50 -4.55 0.51
N PRO A 234 -8.73 -4.87 -0.77
CA PRO A 234 -9.64 -4.10 -1.61
C PRO A 234 -11.06 -3.92 -1.07
N PRO A 235 -11.80 -4.98 -0.68
CA PRO A 235 -13.12 -4.79 -0.07
C PRO A 235 -13.05 -4.07 1.28
N GLY A 236 -12.02 -4.33 2.10
CA GLY A 236 -11.85 -3.67 3.40
C GLY A 236 -11.60 -2.16 3.31
N PHE A 237 -10.68 -1.73 2.45
CA PHE A 237 -10.42 -0.30 2.23
C PHE A 237 -11.58 0.40 1.52
N THR A 238 -12.27 -0.30 0.61
CA THR A 238 -13.46 0.25 -0.04
C THR A 238 -14.58 0.47 0.96
N ALA A 239 -14.85 -0.50 1.85
CA ALA A 239 -15.81 -0.33 2.92
C ALA A 239 -15.48 0.88 3.82
N LEU A 240 -14.21 1.00 4.23
CA LEU A 240 -13.72 2.15 5.01
C LEU A 240 -13.96 3.48 4.30
N ALA A 241 -13.61 3.55 3.01
CA ALA A 241 -13.75 4.75 2.21
C ALA A 241 -15.21 5.14 2.02
N LEU A 242 -16.09 4.18 1.67
CA LEU A 242 -17.52 4.44 1.47
C LEU A 242 -18.16 5.05 2.71
N ILE A 243 -17.94 4.48 3.90
CA ILE A 243 -18.55 5.01 5.12
C ILE A 243 -18.10 6.46 5.37
N ASN A 244 -16.80 6.73 5.29
CA ASN A 244 -16.26 8.05 5.62
C ASN A 244 -16.56 9.09 4.53
N LEU A 245 -16.49 8.73 3.25
CA LEU A 245 -16.94 9.60 2.15
C LEU A 245 -18.44 9.88 2.26
N GLY A 246 -19.25 8.88 2.64
CA GLY A 246 -20.69 9.05 2.85
C GLY A 246 -21.00 10.05 3.96
N LYS A 247 -20.26 10.01 5.08
CA LYS A 247 -20.37 11.00 6.16
C LYS A 247 -20.08 12.41 5.70
N HIS A 248 -19.07 12.58 4.84
CA HIS A 248 -18.73 13.88 4.25
C HIS A 248 -19.74 14.32 3.19
N ALA A 249 -20.20 13.39 2.35
CA ALA A 249 -21.25 13.64 1.35
C ALA A 249 -22.52 14.20 2.00
N ARG A 250 -22.90 13.67 3.17
CA ARG A 250 -24.03 14.18 3.96
C ARG A 250 -23.93 15.67 4.25
N LYS A 251 -22.74 16.19 4.53
CA LYS A 251 -22.50 17.61 4.83
C LYS A 251 -22.31 18.45 3.56
N ILE A 252 -21.47 17.97 2.65
CA ILE A 252 -21.04 18.70 1.45
C ILE A 252 -22.21 18.86 0.46
N LEU A 253 -22.97 17.79 0.20
CA LEU A 253 -24.08 17.86 -0.76
C LEU A 253 -25.16 18.84 -0.29
N THR A 254 -25.47 18.84 1.02
CA THR A 254 -26.42 19.78 1.61
C THR A 254 -25.88 21.22 1.61
N ALA A 255 -24.61 21.43 1.98
CA ALA A 255 -24.00 22.77 2.01
C ALA A 255 -23.99 23.47 0.64
N HIS A 256 -23.86 22.69 -0.44
CA HIS A 256 -23.79 23.21 -1.80
C HIS A 256 -25.07 23.00 -2.62
N SER A 257 -26.15 22.51 -1.99
CA SER A 257 -27.44 22.23 -2.66
C SER A 257 -27.30 21.33 -3.91
N LEU A 258 -26.44 20.31 -3.83
CA LEU A 258 -26.13 19.41 -4.94
C LEU A 258 -27.06 18.19 -4.97
N VAL A 259 -27.41 17.74 -6.18
CA VAL A 259 -28.25 16.56 -6.48
C VAL A 259 -29.70 16.71 -6.03
N SER A 260 -29.98 16.73 -4.73
CA SER A 260 -31.30 16.95 -4.14
C SER A 260 -31.19 17.25 -2.65
N PRO A 261 -32.22 17.82 -1.99
CA PRO A 261 -32.16 18.13 -0.57
C PRO A 261 -31.89 16.91 0.33
N GLN A 262 -32.31 15.71 -0.10
CA GLN A 262 -32.12 14.46 0.66
C GLN A 262 -30.90 13.65 0.20
N ALA A 263 -30.19 14.09 -0.84
CA ALA A 263 -29.10 13.31 -1.44
C ALA A 263 -28.02 12.92 -0.43
N GLY A 264 -27.64 13.85 0.46
CA GLY A 264 -26.64 13.61 1.50
C GLY A 264 -26.96 12.44 2.43
N GLU A 265 -28.18 12.38 2.95
CA GLU A 265 -28.64 11.29 3.83
C GLU A 265 -28.72 9.96 3.08
N ILE A 266 -29.24 9.98 1.84
CA ILE A 266 -29.37 8.79 1.00
C ILE A 266 -27.99 8.22 0.66
N TRP A 267 -27.03 9.08 0.27
CA TRP A 267 -25.65 8.66 -0.01
C TRP A 267 -24.99 8.00 1.19
N TYR A 268 -25.17 8.59 2.36
CA TYR A 268 -24.62 8.06 3.59
C TYR A 268 -25.25 6.70 3.95
N ALA A 269 -26.58 6.56 3.90
CA ALA A 269 -27.27 5.30 4.17
C ALA A 269 -26.85 4.17 3.21
N LEU A 270 -26.78 4.47 1.89
CA LEU A 270 -26.28 3.52 0.89
C LEU A 270 -24.81 3.13 1.11
N SER A 271 -24.01 4.07 1.59
CA SER A 271 -22.60 3.84 1.90
C SER A 271 -22.44 2.87 3.09
N ILE A 272 -23.26 2.99 4.14
CA ILE A 272 -23.27 2.05 5.28
C ILE A 272 -23.66 0.64 4.80
N LEU A 273 -24.74 0.50 4.04
CA LEU A 273 -25.19 -0.80 3.54
C LEU A 273 -24.13 -1.48 2.67
N SER A 274 -23.58 -0.73 1.70
CA SER A 274 -22.55 -1.24 0.80
C SER A 274 -21.27 -1.63 1.56
N ALA A 275 -20.85 -0.81 2.53
CA ALA A 275 -19.69 -1.10 3.35
C ALA A 275 -19.87 -2.34 4.23
N LEU A 276 -21.08 -2.60 4.76
CA LEU A 276 -21.37 -3.81 5.53
C LEU A 276 -21.21 -5.07 4.67
N MET A 277 -21.69 -5.05 3.43
CA MET A 277 -21.54 -6.17 2.48
C MET A 277 -20.06 -6.42 2.15
N LEU A 278 -19.32 -5.35 1.84
CA LEU A 278 -17.90 -5.43 1.52
C LEU A 278 -17.06 -5.86 2.73
N TYR A 279 -17.42 -5.41 3.93
CA TYR A 279 -16.79 -5.85 5.17
C TYR A 279 -16.94 -7.37 5.36
N GLY A 280 -18.13 -7.92 5.13
CA GLY A 280 -18.35 -9.38 5.14
C GLY A 280 -17.43 -10.13 4.19
N LEU A 281 -17.28 -9.64 2.95
CA LEU A 281 -16.35 -10.19 1.96
C LEU A 281 -14.89 -10.10 2.43
N ALA A 282 -14.47 -8.97 3.01
CA ALA A 282 -13.11 -8.78 3.50
C ALA A 282 -12.76 -9.77 4.64
N ILE A 283 -13.67 -9.95 5.60
CA ILE A 283 -13.51 -10.91 6.71
C ILE A 283 -13.44 -12.33 6.17
N PHE A 284 -14.31 -12.71 5.24
CA PHE A 284 -14.26 -14.03 4.60
C PHE A 284 -12.89 -14.27 3.96
N LEU A 285 -12.41 -13.34 3.14
CA LEU A 285 -11.13 -13.47 2.44
C LEU A 285 -9.94 -13.51 3.39
N PHE A 286 -9.99 -12.74 4.49
CA PHE A 286 -8.97 -12.80 5.55
C PHE A 286 -8.92 -14.18 6.21
N LEU A 287 -10.07 -14.70 6.66
CA LEU A 287 -10.14 -16.01 7.29
C LEU A 287 -9.71 -17.12 6.32
N PHE A 288 -10.12 -17.00 5.06
CA PHE A 288 -9.80 -17.94 4.01
C PHE A 288 -8.30 -17.94 3.66
N ALA A 289 -7.61 -16.82 3.81
CA ALA A 289 -6.15 -16.75 3.76
C ALA A 289 -5.48 -17.33 5.02
N ALA A 290 -6.06 -17.09 6.20
CA ALA A 290 -5.48 -17.49 7.49
C ALA A 290 -5.53 -19.00 7.75
N LEU A 291 -6.61 -19.69 7.37
CA LEU A 291 -6.82 -21.13 7.61
C LEU A 291 -5.66 -22.02 7.12
N PRO A 292 -5.22 -21.94 5.85
CA PRO A 292 -4.13 -22.77 5.34
C PRO A 292 -2.74 -22.23 5.69
N TYR A 293 -2.64 -21.00 6.21
CA TYR A 293 -1.38 -20.26 6.25
C TYR A 293 -0.26 -20.98 6.99
N TRP A 294 -0.56 -21.57 8.16
CA TRP A 294 0.45 -22.24 8.98
C TRP A 294 1.10 -23.44 8.28
N PHE A 295 0.34 -24.16 7.45
CA PHE A 295 0.81 -25.37 6.75
C PHE A 295 1.41 -25.06 5.38
N LYS A 296 1.11 -23.89 4.82
CA LYS A 296 1.54 -23.46 3.49
C LYS A 296 2.69 -22.46 3.49
N LEU A 297 3.02 -21.87 4.63
CA LEU A 297 4.13 -20.91 4.72
C LEU A 297 5.48 -21.63 4.75
N HIS A 298 6.35 -21.30 3.79
CA HIS A 298 7.77 -21.59 3.91
C HIS A 298 8.43 -20.67 4.95
N LYS A 299 9.18 -21.28 5.88
CA LYS A 299 9.86 -20.58 6.96
C LYS A 299 11.30 -20.23 6.57
N HIS A 300 11.45 -19.59 5.41
CA HIS A 300 12.75 -19.24 4.84
C HIS A 300 13.01 -17.72 4.90
N LEU A 301 14.17 -17.35 5.45
CA LEU A 301 14.50 -15.96 5.74
C LEU A 301 14.71 -15.10 4.47
N ASN A 302 15.11 -15.72 3.35
CA ASN A 302 15.22 -15.07 2.04
C ASN A 302 13.86 -14.66 1.42
N GLU A 303 12.75 -15.18 1.96
CA GLU A 303 11.39 -14.90 1.47
C GLU A 303 10.64 -13.89 2.35
N ILE A 304 11.31 -13.33 3.37
CA ILE A 304 10.69 -12.47 4.40
C ILE A 304 9.96 -11.25 3.85
N LEU A 305 10.38 -10.73 2.69
CA LEU A 305 9.75 -9.57 2.05
C LEU A 305 8.28 -9.84 1.69
N GLY A 306 7.94 -11.09 1.33
CA GLY A 306 6.56 -11.46 1.05
C GLY A 306 5.65 -11.37 2.27
N CYS A 307 6.17 -11.67 3.47
CA CYS A 307 5.39 -11.69 4.71
C CYS A 307 4.86 -10.31 5.12
N TRP A 308 5.39 -9.21 4.58
CA TRP A 308 4.85 -7.87 4.81
C TRP A 308 3.41 -7.69 4.33
N ALA A 309 2.91 -8.57 3.44
CA ALA A 309 1.50 -8.64 3.07
C ALA A 309 0.54 -8.94 4.25
N LEU A 310 1.05 -9.42 5.39
CA LEU A 310 0.28 -9.64 6.62
C LEU A 310 -0.11 -8.33 7.33
N THR A 311 0.49 -7.20 6.97
CA THR A 311 0.29 -5.92 7.68
C THR A 311 -0.69 -5.01 6.93
N PHE A 312 -0.20 -4.17 6.01
CA PHE A 312 -0.96 -3.10 5.36
C PHE A 312 -2.29 -3.52 4.72
N PRO A 313 -2.40 -4.64 3.97
CA PRO A 313 -3.67 -5.03 3.37
C PRO A 313 -4.81 -5.20 4.38
N ASN A 314 -4.50 -5.55 5.63
CA ASN A 314 -5.51 -5.78 6.67
C ASN A 314 -6.06 -4.48 7.29
N VAL A 315 -5.36 -3.35 7.14
CA VAL A 315 -5.73 -2.07 7.77
C VAL A 315 -7.15 -1.63 7.39
N GLY A 316 -7.54 -1.84 6.13
CA GLY A 316 -8.84 -1.42 5.61
C GLY A 316 -10.01 -2.05 6.38
N TRP A 317 -10.03 -3.39 6.49
CA TRP A 317 -11.11 -4.07 7.19
C TRP A 317 -11.03 -3.87 8.72
N ILE A 318 -9.82 -3.83 9.30
CA ILE A 318 -9.62 -3.57 10.74
C ILE A 318 -10.17 -2.19 11.13
N SER A 319 -9.90 -1.17 10.31
CA SER A 319 -10.42 0.18 10.54
C SER A 319 -11.92 0.25 10.28
N THR A 320 -12.42 -0.51 9.29
CA THR A 320 -13.86 -0.64 9.02
C THR A 320 -14.61 -1.24 10.21
N SER A 321 -14.05 -2.23 10.91
CA SER A 321 -14.65 -2.79 12.13
C SER A 321 -14.97 -1.69 13.13
N LYS A 322 -14.02 -0.79 13.42
CA LYS A 322 -14.25 0.33 14.34
C LYS A 322 -15.32 1.28 13.83
N VAL A 323 -15.26 1.67 12.56
CA VAL A 323 -16.22 2.63 12.00
C VAL A 323 -17.63 2.04 12.01
N LEU A 324 -17.84 0.81 11.51
CA LEU A 324 -19.13 0.12 11.57
C LEU A 324 -19.62 -0.09 13.02
N GLY A 325 -18.71 -0.44 13.94
CA GLY A 325 -19.04 -0.57 15.35
C GLY A 325 -19.63 0.70 15.95
N LYS A 326 -19.14 1.87 15.55
CA LYS A 326 -19.70 3.17 15.94
C LYS A 326 -21.04 3.46 15.28
N GLU A 327 -21.13 3.27 13.96
CA GLU A 327 -22.35 3.60 13.22
C GLU A 327 -23.54 2.70 13.59
N LEU A 328 -23.27 1.43 13.90
CA LEU A 328 -24.30 0.43 14.23
C LEU A 328 -24.51 0.24 15.74
N GLY A 329 -23.73 0.93 16.60
CA GLY A 329 -23.79 0.74 18.05
C GLY A 329 -23.31 -0.62 18.54
N VAL A 330 -22.46 -1.32 17.76
CA VAL A 330 -21.97 -2.67 18.07
C VAL A 330 -20.57 -2.59 18.67
N ARG A 331 -20.48 -2.54 20.01
CA ARG A 331 -19.21 -2.48 20.75
C ARG A 331 -18.24 -3.61 20.39
N GLY A 332 -18.75 -4.81 20.07
CA GLY A 332 -17.93 -5.95 19.67
C GLY A 332 -17.01 -5.66 18.48
N LEU A 333 -17.45 -4.87 17.49
CA LEU A 333 -16.63 -4.53 16.34
C LEU A 333 -15.50 -3.53 16.68
N VAL A 334 -15.71 -2.67 17.68
CA VAL A 334 -14.65 -1.80 18.22
C VAL A 334 -13.59 -2.63 18.94
N VAL A 335 -14.00 -3.67 19.68
CA VAL A 335 -13.06 -4.62 20.30
C VAL A 335 -12.24 -5.37 19.26
N VAL A 336 -12.87 -5.82 18.16
CA VAL A 336 -12.18 -6.46 17.03
C VAL A 336 -11.09 -5.54 16.48
N HIS A 337 -11.38 -4.26 16.28
CA HIS A 337 -10.38 -3.28 15.83
C HIS A 337 -9.16 -3.23 16.78
N VAL A 338 -9.39 -3.13 18.09
CA VAL A 338 -8.30 -3.08 19.08
C VAL A 338 -7.47 -4.37 19.06
N VAL A 339 -8.11 -5.53 19.08
CA VAL A 339 -7.43 -6.85 19.05
C VAL A 339 -6.53 -6.97 17.82
N PHE A 340 -7.06 -6.66 16.63
CA PHE A 340 -6.28 -6.78 15.41
C PHE A 340 -5.23 -5.68 15.23
N THR A 341 -5.41 -4.52 15.86
CA THR A 341 -4.36 -3.48 15.95
C THR A 341 -3.17 -3.99 16.76
N VAL A 342 -3.41 -4.65 17.89
CA VAL A 342 -2.35 -5.30 18.68
C VAL A 342 -1.66 -6.39 17.86
N LEU A 343 -2.41 -7.24 17.15
CA LEU A 343 -1.85 -8.28 16.28
C LEU A 343 -0.99 -7.70 15.15
N ILE A 344 -1.37 -6.56 14.55
CA ILE A 344 -0.53 -5.85 13.58
C ILE A 344 0.77 -5.38 14.21
N CYS A 345 0.73 -4.82 15.42
CA CYS A 345 1.94 -4.38 16.12
C CYS A 345 2.89 -5.54 16.40
N VAL A 346 2.38 -6.67 16.90
CA VAL A 346 3.18 -7.89 17.15
C VAL A 346 3.76 -8.42 15.85
N THR A 347 2.94 -8.51 14.80
CA THR A 347 3.39 -8.96 13.46
C THR A 347 4.50 -8.07 12.94
N TRP A 348 4.36 -6.74 13.07
CA TRP A 348 5.38 -5.78 12.66
C TRP A 348 6.71 -5.99 13.39
N VAL A 349 6.70 -6.21 14.72
CA VAL A 349 7.92 -6.46 15.51
C VAL A 349 8.64 -7.72 15.04
N VAL A 350 7.89 -8.79 14.77
CA VAL A 350 8.45 -10.05 14.24
C VAL A 350 9.06 -9.83 12.84
N LEU A 351 8.32 -9.17 11.96
CA LEU A 351 8.77 -8.95 10.57
C LEU A 351 9.96 -8.01 10.49
N VAL A 352 10.02 -6.93 11.27
CA VAL A 352 11.18 -6.04 11.27
C VAL A 352 12.43 -6.75 11.80
N GLY A 353 12.30 -7.58 12.84
CA GLY A 353 13.41 -8.37 13.38
C GLY A 353 13.98 -9.35 12.36
N PHE A 354 13.12 -10.12 11.68
CA PHE A 354 13.56 -11.03 10.63
C PHE A 354 14.05 -10.32 9.37
N THR A 355 13.45 -9.19 9.00
CA THR A 355 13.92 -8.38 7.87
C THR A 355 15.32 -7.84 8.15
N ALA A 356 15.59 -7.35 9.36
CA ALA A 356 16.92 -6.90 9.77
C ALA A 356 17.95 -8.04 9.74
N LEU A 357 17.59 -9.24 10.21
CA LEU A 357 18.45 -10.41 10.15
C LEU A 357 18.74 -10.85 8.71
N ALA A 358 17.71 -10.88 7.85
CA ALA A 358 17.84 -11.21 6.43
C ALA A 358 18.72 -10.20 5.70
N PHE A 359 18.55 -8.92 6.02
CA PHE A 359 19.34 -7.83 5.50
C PHE A 359 20.81 -8.00 5.92
N TRP A 360 21.08 -8.21 7.20
CA TRP A 360 22.45 -8.37 7.70
C TRP A 360 23.17 -9.58 7.10
N LYS A 361 22.47 -10.71 6.92
CA LYS A 361 22.99 -11.91 6.25
C LYS A 361 23.15 -11.77 4.72
N GLY A 362 22.73 -10.65 4.13
CA GLY A 362 22.81 -10.44 2.68
C GLY A 362 21.83 -11.29 1.86
N LEU A 363 20.74 -11.76 2.48
CA LEU A 363 19.72 -12.59 1.82
C LEU A 363 18.71 -11.77 1.02
N ILE A 364 18.57 -10.49 1.36
CA ILE A 364 17.69 -9.52 0.68
C ILE A 364 18.46 -8.27 0.30
N PHE A 365 18.03 -7.60 -0.75
CA PHE A 365 18.62 -6.37 -1.28
C PHE A 365 20.13 -6.45 -1.49
N TYR A 366 20.62 -7.55 -2.05
CA TYR A 366 22.04 -7.76 -2.29
C TYR A 366 22.26 -8.50 -3.60
N SER A 367 22.95 -7.88 -4.55
CA SER A 367 23.25 -8.49 -5.85
C SER A 367 24.54 -9.31 -5.81
N ARG A 368 24.71 -10.18 -6.81
CA ARG A 368 25.98 -10.88 -7.06
C ARG A 368 26.98 -9.90 -7.67
N GLU A 369 28.27 -10.10 -7.39
CA GLU A 369 29.33 -9.24 -7.94
C GLU A 369 29.33 -9.23 -9.47
N GLU A 370 29.14 -10.40 -10.06
CA GLU A 370 29.08 -10.61 -11.50
C GLU A 370 27.99 -9.78 -12.18
N ASP A 371 26.81 -9.65 -11.55
CA ASP A 371 25.70 -8.86 -12.10
C ASP A 371 26.02 -7.37 -12.12
N VAL A 372 26.75 -6.86 -11.13
CA VAL A 372 27.16 -5.46 -11.07
C VAL A 372 28.24 -5.16 -12.10
N ILE A 373 29.24 -6.05 -12.21
CA ILE A 373 30.33 -5.90 -13.19
C ILE A 373 29.76 -5.90 -14.61
N ARG A 374 28.84 -6.83 -14.92
CA ARG A 374 28.21 -6.91 -16.24
C ARG A 374 27.54 -5.61 -16.66
N ASP A 375 26.74 -5.00 -15.77
CA ASP A 375 26.05 -3.74 -16.11
C ASP A 375 27.04 -2.58 -16.34
N LEU A 376 28.11 -2.51 -15.55
CA LEU A 376 29.14 -1.47 -15.70
C LEU A 376 29.92 -1.63 -17.01
N GLU A 377 30.34 -2.85 -17.35
CA GLU A 377 31.05 -3.13 -18.61
C GLU A 377 30.20 -2.86 -19.84
N GLU A 378 28.89 -3.10 -19.77
CA GLU A 378 27.98 -2.82 -20.88
C GLU A 378 27.77 -1.32 -21.09
N GLU A 379 27.69 -0.53 -20.01
CA GLU A 379 27.62 0.93 -20.09
C GLU A 379 28.91 1.55 -20.64
N GLU A 380 30.08 1.03 -20.26
CA GLU A 380 31.36 1.46 -20.82
C GLU A 380 31.41 1.21 -22.34
N ARG A 381 31.02 0.01 -22.78
CA ARG A 381 30.97 -0.32 -24.22
C ARG A 381 30.02 0.57 -25.02
N GLU A 382 28.91 1.02 -24.44
CA GLU A 382 28.01 1.95 -25.12
C GLU A 382 28.53 3.37 -25.17
N ARG A 383 29.21 3.85 -24.12
CA ARG A 383 29.88 5.16 -24.15
C ARG A 383 30.97 5.19 -25.21
N GLU A 384 31.72 4.10 -25.37
CA GLU A 384 32.72 3.96 -26.42
C GLU A 384 32.10 3.93 -27.84
N LYS A 385 30.92 3.33 -28.00
CA LYS A 385 30.21 3.26 -29.29
C LYS A 385 29.43 4.52 -29.65
N GLY A 386 28.95 5.28 -28.66
CA GLY A 386 28.19 6.52 -28.84
C GLY A 386 29.03 7.79 -28.88
N GLY A 387 30.35 7.68 -28.69
CA GLY A 387 31.32 8.79 -28.73
C GLY A 387 31.92 9.06 -30.12
N VAL A 388 31.10 9.08 -31.18
CA VAL A 388 31.45 9.62 -32.52
C VAL A 388 30.55 10.81 -32.84
#